data_AF-A0A3C0MFL8-F1
#
_entry.id   AF-A0A3C0MFL8-F1
#
_cell.length_a   1.000
_cell.length_b   1.000
_cell.length_c   1.000
_cell.angle_alpha   90.00
_cell.angle_beta   90.00
_cell.angle_gamma   90.00
#
_symmetry.space_group_name_H-M   'P 1'
#
loop_
_entity.id
_entity.type
_entity.pdbx_description
1 polymer ?
#
loop_
_entity_poly.entity_id
_entity_poly.type
_entity_poly.pdbx_seq_one_letter_code
_entity_poly.pdbx_strand_id
1 'polypeptide(L)' 'QARSGGADIVVISSAQEAAKGADCIVTDTWVQMSEADQLGEGGTRRRHLELMPFQVNDQLMSLAHPHAVFMHCLPA' A
#
# COMPACT_ATOMS: atom_id res chain seq x y z
N GLN A 1 -15.85 5.06 -10.75
CA GLN A 1 -15.78 4.96 -12.21
C GLN A 1 -15.09 3.69 -12.70
N ALA A 2 -14.06 3.16 -12.02
CA ALA A 2 -13.39 1.94 -12.47
C ALA A 2 -14.28 0.68 -12.45
N ARG A 3 -15.11 0.46 -11.40
CA ARG A 3 -16.09 -0.65 -11.37
C ARG A 3 -17.10 -0.59 -12.51
N SER A 4 -17.60 0.61 -12.86
CA SER A 4 -18.52 0.79 -13.99
C SER A 4 -17.86 0.56 -15.35
N GLY A 5 -16.53 0.59 -15.42
CA GLY A 5 -15.74 0.23 -16.60
C GLY A 5 -15.44 -1.28 -16.71
N GLY A 6 -15.99 -2.12 -15.82
CA GLY A 6 -15.81 -3.57 -15.84
C GLY A 6 -14.61 -4.08 -15.04
N ALA A 7 -13.89 -3.22 -14.32
CA ALA A 7 -12.82 -3.66 -13.41
C ALA A 7 -13.41 -4.33 -12.17
N ASP A 8 -12.86 -5.48 -11.79
CA ASP A 8 -13.11 -6.08 -10.48
C ASP A 8 -12.26 -5.38 -9.44
N ILE A 9 -12.91 -4.80 -8.43
CA ILE A 9 -12.25 -3.97 -7.41
C ILE A 9 -12.76 -4.35 -6.04
N VAL A 10 -11.85 -4.88 -5.24
CA VAL A 10 -12.08 -5.20 -3.84
C VAL A 10 -11.34 -4.20 -2.98
N VAL A 11 -12.01 -3.68 -1.94
CA VAL A 11 -11.39 -2.79 -0.94
C VAL A 11 -11.30 -3.59 0.36
N ILE A 12 -10.09 -3.69 0.88
CA ILE A 12 -9.75 -4.51 2.04
C ILE A 12 -8.78 -3.76 2.93
N SER A 13 -8.81 -4.05 4.23
CA SER A 13 -8.07 -3.32 5.25
C SER A 13 -6.82 -4.06 5.76
N SER A 14 -6.54 -5.25 5.24
CA SER A 14 -5.34 -6.03 5.58
C SER A 14 -4.42 -6.11 4.37
N ALA A 15 -3.17 -5.64 4.53
CA ALA A 15 -2.15 -5.80 3.51
C ALA A 15 -1.89 -7.29 3.20
N GLN A 16 -1.91 -8.14 4.22
CA GLN A 16 -1.71 -9.58 4.07
C GLN A 16 -2.82 -10.24 3.27
N GLU A 17 -4.07 -9.84 3.46
CA GLU A 17 -5.19 -10.33 2.65
C GLU A 17 -5.05 -9.85 1.19
N ALA A 18 -4.62 -8.61 0.98
CA ALA A 18 -4.43 -8.03 -0.35
C ALA A 18 -3.27 -8.64 -1.13
N ALA A 19 -2.20 -9.03 -0.43
CA ALA A 19 -1.00 -9.58 -1.04
C ALA A 19 -1.19 -11.02 -1.55
N LYS A 20 -2.17 -11.77 -1.03
CA LYS A 20 -2.36 -13.19 -1.36
C LYS A 20 -2.60 -13.40 -2.85
N GLY A 21 -1.65 -14.06 -3.51
CA GLY A 21 -1.74 -14.36 -4.95
C GLY A 21 -1.71 -13.11 -5.84
N ALA A 22 -1.19 -11.98 -5.34
CA ALA A 22 -0.99 -10.81 -6.18
C ALA A 22 0.14 -11.06 -7.19
N ASP A 23 -0.03 -10.60 -8.43
CA ASP A 23 1.03 -10.56 -9.46
C ASP A 23 1.90 -9.31 -9.35
N CYS A 24 1.38 -8.26 -8.68
CA CYS A 24 2.08 -7.00 -8.48
C CYS A 24 1.65 -6.38 -7.15
N ILE A 25 2.63 -5.93 -6.36
CA ILE A 25 2.40 -5.10 -5.18
C ILE A 25 2.94 -3.71 -5.47
N VAL A 26 2.06 -2.72 -5.39
CA VAL A 26 2.38 -1.31 -5.63
C VAL A 26 2.18 -0.53 -4.33
N THR A 27 3.14 0.33 -3.99
CA THR A 27 3.02 1.25 -2.86
C THR A 27 3.63 2.61 -3.19
N ASP A 28 3.46 3.59 -2.31
CA ASP A 28 3.97 4.95 -2.45
C ASP A 28 4.39 5.49 -1.07
N THR A 29 5.09 6.63 -1.05
CA THR A 29 5.51 7.26 0.20
C THR A 29 4.31 7.70 1.01
N TRP A 30 4.42 7.57 2.33
CA TRP A 30 3.35 7.98 3.22
C TRP A 30 3.08 9.48 3.17
N VAL A 31 4.10 10.27 2.81
CA VAL A 31 3.98 11.70 2.56
C VAL A 31 3.04 11.97 1.39
N GLN A 32 3.13 11.22 0.29
CA GLN A 32 2.21 11.36 -0.85
C GLN A 32 0.83 10.76 -0.59
N MET A 33 0.73 9.74 0.27
CA MET A 33 -0.56 9.16 0.68
C MET A 33 -1.32 10.02 1.71
N SER A 34 -0.74 11.13 2.17
CA SER A 34 -1.31 11.97 3.23
C SER A 34 -1.22 13.46 2.89
N GLU A 35 -2.13 14.25 3.45
CA GLU A 35 -1.91 15.71 3.59
C GLU A 35 -0.91 15.98 4.74
N ALA A 36 0.19 15.21 4.84
CA ALA A 36 1.12 15.28 5.97
C ALA A 36 1.72 16.68 6.17
N ASP A 37 1.93 17.42 5.09
CA ASP A 37 2.40 18.81 5.15
C ASP A 37 1.43 19.73 5.90
N GLN A 38 0.14 19.37 6.02
CA GLN A 38 -0.85 20.16 6.75
C GLN A 38 -0.95 19.79 8.25
N LEU A 39 -0.36 18.67 8.69
CA LEU A 39 -0.60 18.10 10.03
C LEU A 39 0.56 18.29 11.04
N GLY A 40 1.70 18.84 10.60
CA GLY A 40 2.90 19.04 11.44
C GLY A 40 3.50 17.72 11.97
N GLU A 41 4.51 17.82 12.85
CA GLU A 41 5.25 16.64 13.37
C GLU A 41 4.34 15.58 14.05
N GLY A 42 3.24 16.03 14.68
CA GLY A 42 2.25 15.16 15.33
C GLY A 42 1.45 14.30 14.32
N GLY A 43 1.16 14.84 13.14
CA GLY A 43 0.48 14.12 12.06
C GLY A 43 1.34 13.00 11.47
N THR A 44 2.62 13.28 11.26
CA THR A 44 3.60 12.31 10.73
C THR A 44 3.70 11.08 11.62
N ARG A 45 3.79 11.27 12.95
CA ARG A 45 3.89 10.15 13.90
C ARG A 45 2.63 9.29 13.95
N ARG A 46 1.45 9.92 13.89
CA ARG A 46 0.17 9.18 13.88
C ARG A 46 0.01 8.35 12.61
N ARG A 47 0.33 8.92 11.45
CA ARG A 47 0.28 8.21 10.16
C ARG A 47 1.31 7.09 10.08
N HIS A 48 2.49 7.26 10.69
CA HIS A 48 3.45 6.17 10.81
C HIS A 48 2.82 4.95 11.48
N LEU A 49 2.09 5.13 12.60
CA LEU A 49 1.44 4.02 13.30
C LEU A 49 0.27 3.41 12.51
N GLU A 50 -0.50 4.24 11.79
CA GLU A 50 -1.64 3.78 10.99
C GLU A 50 -1.21 3.02 9.73
N LEU A 51 -0.10 3.42 9.10
CA LEU A 51 0.40 2.83 7.85
C LEU A 51 1.49 1.77 8.05
N MET A 52 2.11 1.68 9.22
CA MET A 52 3.08 0.62 9.55
C MET A 52 2.58 -0.80 9.20
N PRO A 53 1.31 -1.18 9.45
CA PRO A 53 0.82 -2.51 9.08
C PRO A 53 0.77 -2.78 7.57
N PHE A 54 0.91 -1.74 6.74
CA PHE A 54 0.91 -1.80 5.27
C PHE A 54 2.32 -1.73 4.67
N GLN A 55 3.38 -1.75 5.50
CA GLN A 55 4.75 -1.80 5.01
C GLN A 55 4.95 -3.01 4.09
N VAL A 56 5.46 -2.76 2.89
CA VAL A 56 5.92 -3.83 2.01
C VAL A 56 7.29 -4.29 2.46
N ASN A 57 7.38 -5.58 2.81
CA ASN A 57 8.61 -6.25 3.26
C ASN A 57 8.60 -7.70 2.76
N ASP A 58 9.69 -8.44 3.00
CA ASP A 58 9.84 -9.81 2.52
C ASP A 58 8.72 -10.74 3.00
N GLN A 59 8.23 -10.53 4.23
CA GLN A 59 7.12 -11.31 4.77
C GLN A 59 5.83 -11.04 3.98
N LEU A 60 5.54 -9.79 3.64
CA LEU A 60 4.38 -9.45 2.82
C LEU A 60 4.52 -9.99 1.39
N MET A 61 5.69 -9.81 0.77
CA MET A 61 5.97 -10.29 -0.58
C MET A 61 5.89 -11.82 -0.69
N SER A 62 6.20 -12.57 0.39
CA SER A 62 6.07 -14.03 0.43
C SER A 62 4.63 -14.55 0.30
N LEU A 63 3.61 -13.68 0.48
CA LEU A 63 2.21 -14.02 0.30
C LEU A 63 1.75 -13.88 -1.16
N ALA A 64 2.50 -13.12 -1.97
CA ALA A 64 2.25 -12.92 -3.39
C ALA A 64 2.69 -14.13 -4.22
N HIS A 65 2.44 -14.09 -5.53
CA HIS A 65 2.97 -15.12 -6.42
C HIS A 65 4.52 -15.10 -6.45
N PRO A 66 5.19 -16.24 -6.68
CA PRO A 66 6.67 -16.29 -6.77
C PRO A 66 7.27 -15.41 -7.86
N HIS A 67 6.46 -15.01 -8.85
CA HIS A 67 6.84 -14.12 -9.95
C HIS A 67 6.32 -12.69 -9.77
N ALA A 68 5.76 -12.37 -8.59
CA ALA A 68 5.20 -11.06 -8.34
C ALA A 68 6.26 -9.98 -8.43
N VAL A 69 5.90 -8.85 -9.04
CA VAL A 69 6.77 -7.67 -9.12
C VAL A 69 6.42 -6.68 -8.00
N PHE A 70 7.44 -5.99 -7.48
CA PHE A 70 7.25 -4.86 -6.60
C PHE A 70 7.41 -3.57 -7.39
N MET A 71 6.49 -2.62 -7.20
CA MET A 71 6.55 -1.30 -7.82
C MET A 71 6.38 -0.21 -6.76
N HIS A 72 7.12 0.89 -6.95
CA HIS A 72 7.02 2.08 -6.13
C HIS A 72 7.17 3.32 -7.02
N CYS A 73 6.28 4.31 -6.87
CA CYS A 73 6.45 5.60 -7.53
C CYS A 73 7.57 6.38 -6.81
N LEU A 74 8.62 6.79 -7.50
CA LEU A 74 9.75 7.45 -6.85
C LEU A 74 9.45 8.93 -6.52
N PRO A 75 10.00 9.49 -5.44
CA PRO A 75 10.96 8.89 -4.50
C PRO A 75 10.32 7.86 -3.56
N ALA A 76 11.13 7.01 -2.92
CA ALA A 76 10.69 6.02 -1.93
C ALA A 76 11.28 6.35 -0.55
#